data_AF-A0A7W1TWH2-F1
#
_entry.id   AF-A0A7W1TWH2-F1
#
_cell.length_a   1.000
_cell.length_b   1.000
_cell.length_c   1.000
_cell.angle_alpha   90.00
_cell.angle_beta   90.00
_cell.angle_gamma   90.00
#
_symmetry.space_group_name_H-M   'P 1'
#
loop_
_entity.id
_entity.type
_entity.pdbx_description
1 polymer ?
#
loop_
_entity_poly.entity_id
_entity_poly.type
_entity_poly.pdbx_seq_one_letter_code
_entity_poly.pdbx_strand_id
1 'polypeptide(L)'
;MTKVGAWRAADALAAIPVVIWPLQVVADDGQRVGLAEALGPGGSAVEQLLNHLRRPPSGFPVGKVARLASATPAGPVDLPLALVPLTEGVERSTTVDADWMEEVDHIRSAPRATLVAAGRGPELEAALHVSMLLATEALDPAVDSDVAAHVASGAQLWLLAGAVTWALADHAANPFGPWSELVAERLWPIGPSEGRLVVSAGATEA
;
A
#
# COMPACT_ATOMS: atom_id res chain seq x y z
N MET A 1 41.09 6.29 13.32
CA MET A 1 39.80 6.96 13.09
C MET A 1 39.48 6.85 11.61
N THR A 2 38.85 5.75 11.22
CA THR A 2 38.50 5.46 9.82
C THR A 2 37.15 6.11 9.56
N LYS A 3 37.09 7.02 8.57
CA LYS A 3 35.83 7.60 8.10
C LYS A 3 34.95 6.47 7.56
N VAL A 4 33.89 6.15 8.30
CA VAL A 4 32.82 5.28 7.84
C VAL A 4 32.10 6.04 6.71
N GLY A 5 32.30 5.58 5.48
CA GLY A 5 31.59 6.11 4.32
C GLY A 5 30.10 5.83 4.47
N ALA A 6 29.26 6.78 4.05
CA ALA A 6 27.81 6.62 4.06
C ALA A 6 27.41 5.44 3.16
N TRP A 7 26.98 4.36 3.80
CA TRP A 7 26.43 3.12 3.23
C TRP A 7 25.14 3.44 2.46
N ARG A 8 24.91 2.79 1.32
CA ARG A 8 23.62 2.85 0.61
C ARG A 8 22.90 1.52 0.76
N ALA A 9 22.17 1.37 1.87
CA ALA A 9 21.34 0.20 2.17
C ALA A 9 20.32 -0.14 1.06
N ALA A 10 20.08 0.77 0.13
CA ALA A 10 19.22 0.59 -1.01
C ALA A 10 19.79 -0.29 -2.14
N ASP A 11 21.10 -0.34 -2.34
CA ASP A 11 21.69 -1.19 -3.39
C ASP A 11 21.50 -2.69 -3.05
N ALA A 12 21.47 -3.01 -1.76
CA ALA A 12 21.17 -4.33 -1.20
C ALA A 12 19.70 -4.78 -1.35
N LEU A 13 18.76 -3.83 -1.48
CA LEU A 13 17.32 -4.12 -1.56
C LEU A 13 16.85 -4.53 -2.97
N ALA A 14 17.61 -4.17 -4.01
CA ALA A 14 17.32 -4.54 -5.40
C ALA A 14 17.64 -6.02 -5.73
N ALA A 15 18.31 -6.74 -4.82
CA ALA A 15 18.85 -8.07 -5.06
C ALA A 15 18.15 -9.20 -4.30
N ILE A 16 17.05 -8.95 -3.58
CA ILE A 16 16.38 -9.97 -2.75
C ILE A 16 15.57 -10.92 -3.64
N PRO A 17 16.03 -12.17 -3.91
CA PRO A 17 15.30 -13.09 -4.76
C PRO A 17 14.27 -13.91 -3.95
N VAL A 18 14.33 -13.84 -2.62
CA VAL A 18 13.51 -14.59 -1.65
C VAL A 18 13.33 -13.76 -0.38
N VAL A 19 12.09 -13.53 0.03
CA VAL A 19 11.76 -12.79 1.26
C VAL A 19 11.75 -13.75 2.46
N ILE A 20 12.70 -13.59 3.40
CA ILE A 20 12.80 -14.40 4.64
C ILE A 20 12.34 -13.57 5.83
N TRP A 21 11.59 -14.16 6.79
CA TRP A 21 11.05 -13.45 7.95
C TRP A 21 11.84 -13.68 9.25
N PRO A 22 12.00 -12.67 10.14
CA PRO A 22 11.60 -11.26 9.99
C PRO A 22 12.26 -10.62 8.76
N LEU A 23 11.60 -9.64 8.12
CA LEU A 23 12.06 -9.12 6.83
C LEU A 23 13.48 -8.59 6.97
N GLN A 24 14.42 -9.32 6.39
CA GLN A 24 15.84 -9.05 6.48
C GLN A 24 16.37 -8.68 5.10
N VAL A 25 17.22 -7.65 5.08
CA VAL A 25 17.98 -7.22 3.92
C VAL A 25 19.42 -7.67 4.14
N VAL A 26 20.07 -8.17 3.09
CA VAL A 26 21.48 -8.54 3.11
C VAL A 26 22.29 -7.38 2.54
N ALA A 27 23.03 -6.68 3.38
CA ALA A 27 23.96 -5.63 2.97
C ALA A 27 25.11 -6.19 2.11
N ASP A 28 25.81 -5.32 1.38
CA ASP A 28 26.90 -5.71 0.47
C ASP A 28 28.08 -6.42 1.17
N ASP A 29 28.26 -6.21 2.48
CA ASP A 29 29.25 -6.89 3.32
C ASP A 29 28.76 -8.26 3.86
N GLY A 30 27.55 -8.68 3.46
CA GLY A 30 26.90 -9.90 3.89
C GLY A 30 26.16 -9.77 5.24
N GLN A 31 26.16 -8.60 5.88
CA GLN A 31 25.43 -8.39 7.13
C GLN A 31 23.92 -8.39 6.88
N ARG A 32 23.17 -9.06 7.75
CA ARG A 32 21.71 -9.02 7.75
C ARG A 32 21.20 -7.92 8.66
N VAL A 33 20.38 -7.03 8.13
CA VAL A 33 19.70 -5.96 8.88
C VAL A 33 18.19 -6.08 8.72
N GLY A 34 17.42 -5.62 9.71
CA GLY A 34 15.96 -5.60 9.60
C GLY A 34 15.50 -4.56 8.56
N LEU A 35 14.35 -4.78 7.92
CA LEU A 35 13.81 -3.84 6.94
C LEU A 35 13.64 -2.43 7.50
N ALA A 36 13.07 -2.31 8.70
CA ALA A 36 12.88 -1.00 9.33
C ALA A 36 14.20 -0.24 9.51
N GLU A 37 15.27 -0.95 9.87
CA GLU A 37 16.62 -0.39 10.02
C GLU A 37 17.21 -0.01 8.67
N ALA A 38 17.09 -0.87 7.66
CA ALA A 38 17.58 -0.62 6.31
C ALA A 38 16.91 0.58 5.63
N LEU A 39 15.62 0.78 5.88
CA LEU A 39 14.85 1.90 5.35
C LEU A 39 15.08 3.20 6.11
N GLY A 40 15.57 3.16 7.35
CA GLY A 40 15.77 4.35 8.18
C GLY A 40 14.44 4.99 8.66
N PRO A 41 14.35 6.34 8.73
CA PRO A 41 13.13 7.02 9.19
C PRO A 41 11.87 6.57 8.42
N GLY A 42 10.76 6.33 9.13
CA GLY A 42 9.54 5.77 8.55
C GLY A 42 9.60 4.25 8.24
N GLY A 43 10.78 3.62 8.32
CA GLY A 43 10.96 2.19 8.04
C GLY A 43 10.10 1.28 8.92
N SER A 44 9.95 1.60 10.21
CA SER A 44 9.05 0.85 11.10
C SER A 44 7.58 0.96 10.70
N ALA A 45 7.14 2.09 10.14
CA ALA A 45 5.77 2.26 9.66
C ALA A 45 5.54 1.43 8.39
N VAL A 46 6.50 1.40 7.46
CA VAL A 46 6.48 0.52 6.29
C VAL A 46 6.42 -0.95 6.72
N GLU A 47 7.27 -1.37 7.65
CA GLU A 47 7.30 -2.75 8.14
C GLU A 47 5.97 -3.14 8.81
N GLN A 48 5.33 -2.24 9.55
CA GLN A 48 4.01 -2.48 10.14
C GLN A 48 2.92 -2.67 9.08
N LEU A 49 2.90 -1.83 8.03
CA LEU A 49 1.96 -1.96 6.90
C LEU A 49 2.12 -3.33 6.22
N LEU A 50 3.35 -3.74 5.92
CA LEU A 50 3.64 -5.01 5.26
C LEU A 50 3.34 -6.21 6.15
N ASN A 51 3.61 -6.12 7.45
CA ASN A 51 3.20 -7.14 8.41
C ASN A 51 1.67 -7.29 8.49
N HIS A 52 0.90 -6.22 8.28
CA HIS A 52 -0.55 -6.30 8.28
C HIS A 52 -1.07 -7.05 7.05
N LEU A 53 -0.54 -6.73 5.86
CA LEU A 53 -0.92 -7.34 4.59
C LEU A 53 -0.74 -8.88 4.54
N ARG A 54 0.24 -9.40 5.29
CA ARG A 54 0.54 -10.84 5.36
C ARG A 54 -0.41 -11.64 6.26
N ARG A 55 -1.16 -10.97 7.13
CA ARG A 55 -2.08 -11.69 8.02
C ARG A 55 -3.24 -12.22 7.17
N PRO A 56 -3.75 -13.42 7.47
CA PRO A 56 -5.02 -13.86 6.90
C PRO A 56 -6.10 -12.80 7.17
N PRO A 57 -7.00 -12.53 6.22
CA PRO A 57 -8.13 -11.64 6.48
C PRO A 57 -8.90 -12.18 7.68
N SER A 58 -9.16 -11.30 8.64
CA SER A 58 -9.80 -11.63 9.91
C SER A 58 -11.33 -11.43 9.87
N GLY A 59 -11.81 -10.81 8.79
CA GLY A 59 -13.20 -10.41 8.62
C GLY A 59 -13.48 -9.14 9.44
N PHE A 60 -13.81 -8.05 8.76
CA PHE A 60 -14.15 -6.81 9.44
C PHE A 60 -15.64 -6.71 9.77
N PRO A 61 -15.99 -6.29 11.01
CA PRO A 61 -17.33 -5.77 11.28
C PRO A 61 -17.64 -4.61 10.32
N VAL A 62 -18.86 -4.58 9.77
CA VAL A 62 -19.29 -3.53 8.81
C VAL A 62 -19.04 -2.11 9.34
N GLY A 63 -19.20 -1.88 10.65
CA GLY A 63 -18.91 -0.59 11.28
C GLY A 63 -17.43 -0.18 11.21
N LYS A 64 -16.49 -1.14 11.26
CA LYS A 64 -15.07 -0.86 11.05
C LYS A 64 -14.78 -0.52 9.58
N VAL A 65 -15.40 -1.25 8.65
CA VAL A 65 -15.28 -0.95 7.20
C VAL A 65 -15.78 0.44 6.89
N ALA A 66 -16.97 0.82 7.36
CA ALA A 66 -17.54 2.15 7.17
C ALA A 66 -16.61 3.25 7.67
N ARG A 67 -16.07 3.09 8.89
CA ARG A 67 -15.15 4.06 9.49
C ARG A 67 -13.85 4.21 8.68
N LEU A 68 -13.25 3.10 8.26
CA LEU A 68 -12.00 3.12 7.48
C LEU A 68 -12.22 3.68 6.08
N ALA A 69 -13.30 3.28 5.42
CA ALA A 69 -13.64 3.77 4.08
C ALA A 69 -13.84 5.29 4.11
N SER A 70 -14.57 5.81 5.10
CA SER A 70 -14.91 7.24 5.21
C SER A 70 -13.67 8.12 5.42
N ALA A 71 -12.58 7.58 5.96
CA ALA A 71 -11.30 8.27 6.09
C ALA A 71 -10.49 8.16 4.79
N THR A 72 -10.97 8.78 3.72
CA THR A 72 -10.35 8.67 2.39
C THR A 72 -9.01 9.41 2.31
N PRO A 73 -8.15 9.08 1.33
CA PRO A 73 -6.88 9.79 1.16
C PRO A 73 -7.04 11.29 0.88
N ALA A 74 -8.12 11.68 0.18
CA ALA A 74 -8.47 13.09 -0.06
C ALA A 74 -9.29 13.73 1.07
N GLY A 75 -9.28 13.12 2.26
CA GLY A 75 -9.96 13.60 3.45
C GLY A 75 -11.27 12.85 3.76
N PRO A 76 -11.90 13.17 4.90
CA PRO A 76 -13.12 12.49 5.32
C PRO A 76 -14.29 12.72 4.35
N VAL A 77 -15.00 11.65 4.00
CA VAL A 77 -16.20 11.69 3.15
C VAL A 77 -17.39 11.16 3.94
N ASP A 78 -18.46 11.95 3.98
CA ASP A 78 -19.74 11.58 4.59
C ASP A 78 -20.74 11.15 3.51
N LEU A 79 -20.64 9.89 3.09
CA LEU A 79 -21.54 9.26 2.13
C LEU A 79 -21.98 7.88 2.64
N PRO A 80 -23.19 7.42 2.26
CA PRO A 80 -23.61 6.06 2.58
C PRO A 80 -22.65 5.03 2.00
N LEU A 81 -22.19 4.10 2.84
CA LEU A 81 -21.37 2.97 2.41
C LEU A 81 -22.16 2.06 1.46
N ALA A 82 -21.49 1.60 0.40
CA ALA A 82 -21.93 0.49 -0.45
C ALA A 82 -20.84 -0.58 -0.43
N LEU A 83 -21.18 -1.75 0.12
CA LEU A 83 -20.36 -2.96 -0.01
C LEU A 83 -20.90 -3.78 -1.17
N VAL A 84 -20.10 -3.93 -2.21
CA VAL A 84 -20.53 -4.51 -3.49
C VAL A 84 -19.69 -5.72 -3.90
N PRO A 85 -20.22 -6.65 -4.70
CA PRO A 85 -19.42 -7.71 -5.31
C PRO A 85 -18.34 -7.15 -6.25
N LEU A 86 -17.30 -7.95 -6.51
CA LEU A 86 -16.15 -7.56 -7.34
C LEU A 86 -16.53 -7.03 -8.73
N THR A 87 -17.45 -7.70 -9.42
CA THR A 87 -17.90 -7.28 -10.76
C THR A 87 -18.58 -5.91 -10.73
N GLU A 88 -19.47 -5.67 -9.77
CA GLU A 88 -20.08 -4.34 -9.58
C GLU A 88 -19.00 -3.33 -9.17
N GLY A 89 -18.02 -3.72 -8.34
CA GLY A 89 -16.89 -2.87 -7.98
C GLY A 89 -16.13 -2.33 -9.20
N VAL A 90 -15.85 -3.20 -10.17
CA VAL A 90 -15.20 -2.80 -11.44
C VAL A 90 -16.08 -1.82 -12.20
N GLU A 91 -17.38 -2.07 -12.31
CA GLU A 91 -18.32 -1.13 -12.96
C GLU A 91 -18.32 0.24 -12.26
N ARG A 92 -18.40 0.25 -10.91
CA ARG A 92 -18.40 1.48 -10.09
C ARG A 92 -17.09 2.26 -10.18
N SER A 93 -15.97 1.58 -10.37
CA SER A 93 -14.67 2.26 -10.54
C SER A 93 -14.63 3.17 -11.78
N THR A 94 -15.50 2.94 -12.76
CA THR A 94 -15.61 3.79 -13.96
C THR A 94 -16.43 5.07 -13.75
N THR A 95 -17.14 5.16 -12.62
CA THR A 95 -18.00 6.30 -12.26
C THR A 95 -17.55 6.99 -10.97
N VAL A 96 -16.30 6.77 -10.57
CA VAL A 96 -15.67 7.50 -9.46
C VAL A 96 -15.58 8.98 -9.80
N ASP A 97 -15.82 9.83 -8.81
CA ASP A 97 -15.68 11.29 -8.93
C ASP A 97 -14.25 11.65 -9.39
N ALA A 98 -14.15 12.29 -10.56
CA ALA A 98 -12.89 12.61 -11.20
C ALA A 98 -12.07 13.65 -10.42
N ASP A 99 -12.72 14.65 -9.83
CA ASP A 99 -12.05 15.70 -9.06
C ASP A 99 -11.48 15.10 -7.76
N TRP A 100 -12.24 14.20 -7.13
CA TRP A 100 -11.75 13.45 -5.97
C TRP A 100 -10.55 12.56 -6.35
N MET A 101 -10.63 11.85 -7.48
CA MET A 101 -9.53 10.99 -7.93
C MET A 101 -8.25 11.77 -8.25
N GLU A 102 -8.38 12.95 -8.88
CA GLU A 102 -7.25 13.85 -9.13
C GLU A 102 -6.57 14.29 -7.83
N GLU A 103 -7.36 14.65 -6.80
CA GLU A 103 -6.82 15.02 -5.49
C GLU A 103 -6.12 13.83 -4.81
N VAL A 104 -6.69 12.61 -4.88
CA VAL A 104 -6.02 11.42 -4.37
C VAL A 104 -4.68 11.20 -5.07
N ASP A 105 -4.60 11.34 -6.40
CA ASP A 105 -3.36 11.21 -7.14
C ASP A 105 -2.32 12.28 -6.78
N HIS A 106 -2.78 13.52 -6.57
CA HIS A 106 -1.94 14.60 -6.08
C HIS A 106 -1.34 14.26 -4.71
N ILE A 107 -2.16 13.88 -3.75
CA ILE A 107 -1.74 13.50 -2.40
C ILE A 107 -0.82 12.28 -2.43
N ARG A 108 -1.13 11.27 -3.25
CA ARG A 108 -0.32 10.05 -3.39
C ARG A 108 1.10 10.36 -3.87
N SER A 109 1.24 11.29 -4.80
CA SER A 109 2.52 11.62 -5.43
C SER A 109 3.37 12.62 -4.63
N ALA A 110 2.74 13.47 -3.81
CA ALA A 110 3.41 14.48 -2.97
C ALA A 110 4.62 13.97 -2.15
N PRO A 111 4.55 12.87 -1.37
CA PRO A 111 5.66 12.43 -0.52
C PRO A 111 6.89 11.98 -1.32
N ARG A 112 6.71 11.56 -2.59
CA ARG A 112 7.83 11.14 -3.45
C ARG A 112 8.82 12.29 -3.66
N ALA A 113 8.32 13.50 -3.94
CA ALA A 113 9.18 14.66 -4.13
C ALA A 113 9.99 14.98 -2.87
N THR A 114 9.36 14.88 -1.69
CA THR A 114 10.03 15.06 -0.39
C THR A 114 11.13 14.04 -0.17
N LEU A 115 10.88 12.75 -0.44
CA LEU A 115 11.87 11.69 -0.31
C LEU A 115 13.06 11.87 -1.26
N VAL A 116 12.79 12.22 -2.52
CA VAL A 116 13.85 12.47 -3.52
C VAL A 116 14.69 13.69 -3.12
N ALA A 117 14.07 14.79 -2.69
CA ALA A 117 14.77 15.98 -2.23
C ALA A 117 15.65 15.70 -0.98
N ALA A 118 15.22 14.76 -0.13
CA ALA A 118 15.99 14.27 1.01
C ALA A 118 17.09 13.25 0.64
N GLY A 119 17.25 12.92 -0.65
CA GLY A 119 18.22 11.93 -1.12
C GLY A 119 17.84 10.48 -0.84
N ARG A 120 16.56 10.22 -0.49
CA ARG A 120 16.04 8.90 -0.07
C ARG A 120 15.30 8.14 -1.19
N GLY A 121 15.62 8.47 -2.45
CA GLY A 121 15.05 7.78 -3.62
C GLY A 121 15.34 6.27 -3.63
N PRO A 122 16.60 5.85 -3.35
CA PRO A 122 16.93 4.43 -3.31
C PRO A 122 16.16 3.64 -2.22
N GLU A 123 15.97 4.21 -1.02
CA GLU A 123 15.15 3.60 0.05
C GLU A 123 13.67 3.51 -0.34
N LEU A 124 13.15 4.48 -1.10
CA LEU A 124 11.80 4.42 -1.63
C LEU A 124 11.66 3.29 -2.66
N GLU A 125 12.58 3.18 -3.62
CA GLU A 125 12.57 2.11 -4.62
C GLU A 125 12.61 0.73 -3.97
N ALA A 126 13.47 0.59 -2.97
CA ALA A 126 13.56 -0.60 -2.15
C ALA A 126 12.26 -0.94 -1.40
N ALA A 127 11.66 0.03 -0.72
CA ALA A 127 10.41 -0.15 0.00
C ALA A 127 9.29 -0.59 -0.94
N LEU A 128 9.17 0.05 -2.11
CA LEU A 128 8.18 -0.29 -3.13
C LEU A 128 8.43 -1.69 -3.72
N HIS A 129 9.68 -2.03 -4.00
CA HIS A 129 10.05 -3.36 -4.51
C HIS A 129 9.66 -4.47 -3.54
N VAL A 130 10.04 -4.34 -2.26
CA VAL A 130 9.68 -5.30 -1.21
C VAL A 130 8.16 -5.37 -1.01
N SER A 131 7.48 -4.22 -1.08
CA SER A 131 6.02 -4.17 -1.00
C SER A 131 5.35 -4.93 -2.14
N MET A 132 5.85 -4.78 -3.36
CA MET A 132 5.37 -5.50 -4.54
C MET A 132 5.55 -7.01 -4.36
N LEU A 133 6.73 -7.48 -3.94
CA LEU A 133 6.99 -8.91 -3.71
C LEU A 133 5.99 -9.54 -2.72
N LEU A 134 5.70 -8.83 -1.62
CA LEU A 134 4.75 -9.32 -0.62
C LEU A 134 3.30 -9.20 -1.05
N ALA A 135 2.98 -8.11 -1.76
CA ALA A 135 1.61 -7.84 -2.18
C ALA A 135 1.19 -8.73 -3.34
N THR A 136 2.09 -9.09 -4.25
CA THR A 136 1.79 -10.06 -5.32
C THR A 136 1.32 -11.37 -4.73
N GLU A 137 2.02 -11.98 -3.76
CA GLU A 137 1.56 -13.23 -3.13
C GLU A 137 0.18 -13.07 -2.46
N ALA A 138 -0.06 -11.89 -1.87
CA ALA A 138 -1.23 -11.62 -1.05
C ALA A 138 -2.49 -11.24 -1.89
N LEU A 139 -2.28 -10.65 -3.08
CA LEU A 139 -3.31 -10.07 -3.93
C LEU A 139 -3.35 -10.72 -5.31
N ASP A 140 -2.61 -11.82 -5.52
CA ASP A 140 -2.66 -12.57 -6.77
C ASP A 140 -4.08 -13.10 -7.00
N PRO A 141 -4.68 -12.86 -8.17
CA PRO A 141 -5.93 -13.51 -8.53
C PRO A 141 -5.78 -15.04 -8.48
N ALA A 142 -6.76 -15.73 -7.88
CA ALA A 142 -6.77 -17.19 -7.87
C ALA A 142 -6.94 -17.81 -9.27
N VAL A 143 -7.47 -17.03 -10.21
CA VAL A 143 -7.75 -17.42 -11.60
C VAL A 143 -7.12 -16.38 -12.53
N ASP A 144 -6.07 -16.77 -13.25
CA ASP A 144 -5.31 -15.87 -14.13
C ASP A 144 -6.16 -15.18 -15.21
N SER A 145 -7.26 -15.82 -15.64
CA SER A 145 -8.16 -15.26 -16.64
C SER A 145 -9.23 -14.31 -16.08
N ASP A 146 -9.31 -14.13 -14.76
CA ASP A 146 -10.29 -13.23 -14.13
C ASP A 146 -9.82 -11.78 -14.23
N VAL A 147 -10.33 -11.09 -15.26
CA VAL A 147 -10.02 -9.68 -15.52
C VAL A 147 -10.42 -8.79 -14.34
N ALA A 148 -11.55 -9.05 -13.68
CA ALA A 148 -12.03 -8.20 -12.59
C ALA A 148 -11.11 -8.28 -11.37
N ALA A 149 -10.62 -9.49 -11.06
CA ALA A 149 -9.64 -9.71 -10.01
C ALA A 149 -8.31 -9.00 -10.31
N HIS A 150 -7.84 -9.03 -11.57
CA HIS A 150 -6.64 -8.27 -11.97
C HIS A 150 -6.82 -6.77 -11.82
N VAL A 151 -7.99 -6.21 -12.18
CA VAL A 151 -8.29 -4.79 -11.98
C VAL A 151 -8.22 -4.43 -10.50
N ALA A 152 -8.88 -5.20 -9.63
CA ALA A 152 -8.86 -4.95 -8.20
C ALA A 152 -7.44 -5.08 -7.62
N SER A 153 -6.68 -6.09 -8.01
CA SER A 153 -5.29 -6.29 -7.56
C SER A 153 -4.40 -5.10 -7.92
N GLY A 154 -4.47 -4.62 -9.17
CA GLY A 154 -3.73 -3.44 -9.62
C GLY A 154 -4.10 -2.17 -8.83
N ALA A 155 -5.39 -1.96 -8.57
CA ALA A 155 -5.85 -0.82 -7.78
C ALA A 155 -5.41 -0.91 -6.31
N GLN A 156 -5.46 -2.09 -5.70
CA GLN A 156 -5.00 -2.33 -4.34
C GLN A 156 -3.48 -2.13 -4.21
N LEU A 157 -2.69 -2.55 -5.21
CA LEU A 157 -1.25 -2.30 -5.28
C LEU A 157 -0.94 -0.80 -5.37
N TRP A 158 -1.70 -0.05 -6.18
CA TRP A 158 -1.55 1.39 -6.32
C TRP A 158 -1.82 2.13 -4.99
N LEU A 159 -2.83 1.70 -4.23
CA LEU A 159 -3.12 2.23 -2.88
C LEU A 159 -2.01 1.90 -1.88
N LEU A 160 -1.55 0.65 -1.87
CA LEU A 160 -0.47 0.21 -0.99
C LEU A 160 0.83 1.00 -1.26
N ALA A 161 1.16 1.23 -2.53
CA ALA A 161 2.32 2.04 -2.90
C ALA A 161 2.22 3.48 -2.36
N GLY A 162 1.01 4.08 -2.38
CA GLY A 162 0.73 5.36 -1.74
C GLY A 162 1.00 5.32 -0.23
N ALA A 163 0.44 4.33 0.46
CA ALA A 163 0.62 4.16 1.91
C ALA A 163 2.08 3.96 2.30
N VAL A 164 2.84 3.14 1.56
CA VAL A 164 4.26 2.89 1.80
C VAL A 164 5.09 4.15 1.60
N THR A 165 4.82 4.91 0.52
CA THR A 165 5.54 6.16 0.24
C THR A 165 5.31 7.19 1.34
N TRP A 166 4.06 7.35 1.79
CA TRP A 166 3.72 8.25 2.91
C TRP A 166 4.33 7.80 4.24
N ALA A 167 4.29 6.50 4.54
CA ALA A 167 4.89 5.94 5.74
C ALA A 167 6.42 6.17 5.77
N LEU A 168 7.09 5.97 4.63
CA LEU A 168 8.54 6.16 4.53
C LEU A 168 8.95 7.64 4.65
N ALA A 169 8.10 8.56 4.18
CA ALA A 169 8.31 10.00 4.33
C ALA A 169 8.12 10.49 5.79
N ASP A 170 7.84 9.59 6.74
CA ASP A 170 7.71 9.87 8.18
C ASP A 170 6.61 10.89 8.53
N HIS A 171 5.53 10.86 7.77
CA HIS A 171 4.36 11.68 8.06
C HIS A 171 3.49 10.99 9.11
N ALA A 172 3.38 11.62 10.29
CA ALA A 172 2.58 11.14 11.42
C ALA A 172 1.10 10.87 11.07
N ALA A 173 0.57 11.49 10.02
CA ALA A 173 -0.72 11.17 9.42
C ALA A 173 -0.50 10.63 8.00
N ASN A 174 -0.55 9.31 7.84
CA ASN A 174 -0.58 8.67 6.53
C ASN A 174 -2.02 8.68 6.00
N PRO A 175 -2.37 9.50 4.97
CA PRO A 175 -3.74 9.59 4.47
C PRO A 175 -4.22 8.27 3.84
N PHE A 176 -3.31 7.41 3.39
CA PHE A 176 -3.63 6.09 2.85
C PHE A 176 -3.68 4.99 3.92
N GLY A 177 -3.31 5.29 5.17
CA GLY A 177 -3.29 4.32 6.27
C GLY A 177 -4.62 3.56 6.43
N PRO A 178 -5.77 4.25 6.58
CA PRO A 178 -7.07 3.60 6.70
C PRO A 178 -7.42 2.69 5.51
N TRP A 179 -7.11 3.12 4.30
CA TRP A 179 -7.38 2.33 3.08
C TRP A 179 -6.41 1.17 2.92
N SER A 180 -5.17 1.28 3.40
CA SER A 180 -4.24 0.15 3.45
C SER A 180 -4.68 -0.95 4.42
N GLU A 181 -5.38 -0.62 5.50
CA GLU A 181 -6.04 -1.62 6.37
C GLU A 181 -7.16 -2.36 5.63
N LEU A 182 -7.92 -1.67 4.77
CA LEU A 182 -8.93 -2.33 3.92
C LEU A 182 -8.27 -3.28 2.91
N VAL A 183 -7.19 -2.85 2.27
CA VAL A 183 -6.40 -3.68 1.34
C VAL A 183 -5.84 -4.92 2.04
N ALA A 184 -5.32 -4.78 3.26
CA ALA A 184 -4.81 -5.91 4.05
C ALA A 184 -5.89 -6.96 4.35
N GLU A 185 -7.16 -6.55 4.35
CA GLU A 185 -8.32 -7.43 4.60
C GLU A 185 -9.01 -7.85 3.30
N ARG A 186 -8.27 -7.78 2.19
CA ARG A 186 -8.74 -8.15 0.85
C ARG A 186 -9.97 -7.38 0.40
N LEU A 187 -10.15 -6.16 0.88
CA LEU A 187 -11.15 -5.23 0.38
C LEU A 187 -10.52 -4.23 -0.57
N TRP A 188 -11.25 -3.85 -1.61
CA TRP A 188 -10.85 -2.81 -2.55
C TRP A 188 -11.69 -1.56 -2.28
N PRO A 189 -11.13 -0.53 -1.60
CA PRO A 189 -11.79 0.76 -1.50
C PRO A 189 -11.69 1.49 -2.84
N ILE A 190 -12.84 1.75 -3.46
CA ILE A 190 -12.95 2.36 -4.78
C ILE A 190 -13.05 3.88 -4.66
N GLY A 191 -13.85 4.35 -3.70
CA GLY A 191 -14.08 5.78 -3.45
C GLY A 191 -15.51 6.24 -3.69
N PRO A 192 -15.75 7.56 -3.72
CA PRO A 192 -17.05 8.14 -4.01
C PRO A 192 -17.48 7.86 -5.46
N SER A 193 -18.60 7.18 -5.64
CA SER A 193 -19.22 6.89 -6.94
C SER A 193 -20.74 6.95 -6.79
N GLU A 194 -21.39 7.73 -7.65
CA GLU A 194 -22.85 7.88 -7.70
C GLU A 194 -23.51 8.22 -6.34
N GLY A 195 -22.87 9.09 -5.56
CA GLY A 195 -23.38 9.53 -4.25
C GLY A 195 -23.24 8.48 -3.14
N ARG A 196 -22.42 7.45 -3.34
CA ARG A 196 -22.10 6.43 -2.34
C ARG A 196 -20.59 6.29 -2.19
N LEU A 197 -20.16 5.84 -1.02
CA LEU A 197 -18.78 5.44 -0.81
C LEU A 197 -18.66 3.94 -1.07
N VAL A 198 -17.99 3.57 -2.15
CA VAL A 198 -17.96 2.19 -2.64
C VAL A 198 -16.72 1.46 -2.14
N VAL A 199 -16.95 0.27 -1.58
CA VAL A 199 -15.92 -0.71 -1.23
C VAL A 199 -16.36 -2.06 -1.81
N SER A 200 -15.44 -2.74 -2.46
CA SER A 200 -15.67 -4.05 -3.09
C SER A 200 -14.90 -5.16 -2.37
N ALA A 201 -15.34 -6.40 -2.55
CA ALA A 201 -14.44 -7.55 -2.39
C ALA A 201 -13.21 -7.38 -3.30
N GLY A 202 -12.04 -7.85 -2.83
CA GLY A 202 -10.78 -7.80 -3.56
C GLY A 202 -10.56 -9.03 -4.45
N ALA A 203 -9.35 -9.14 -5.01
CA ALA A 203 -8.99 -10.11 -6.05
C ALA A 203 -9.03 -11.59 -5.65
N THR A 204 -9.11 -11.90 -4.36
CA THR A 204 -8.91 -13.26 -3.82
C THR A 204 -10.21 -14.03 -3.55
N GLU A 205 -11.37 -13.39 -3.67
CA GLU A 205 -12.67 -14.06 -3.49
C GLU A 205 -13.24 -14.45 -4.87
N ALA A 206 -13.08 -15.72 -5.24
CA ALA A 206 -13.84 -16.39 -6.29
C ALA A 206 -14.76 -17.46 -5.68
#